data_AF-A0A7R9DXR4-F1
#
_entry.id   AF-A0A7R9DXR4-F1
#
_cell.length_a   1.000
_cell.length_b   1.000
_cell.length_c   1.000
_cell.angle_alpha   90.00
_cell.angle_beta   90.00
_cell.angle_gamma   90.00
#
_symmetry.space_group_name_H-M   'P 1'
#
loop_
_entity.id
_entity.type
_entity.pdbx_description
1 polymer ?
#
loop_
_entity_poly.entity_id
_entity_poly.type
_entity_poly.pdbx_seq_one_letter_code
_entity_poly.pdbx_strand_id
1 'polypeptide(L)'
;MLSMGHVLIPQSDLRWSKQTDVGITHFRSGMSHDEDQLIPNLYRYIQPWESEFIDSQRVWAEYALKRQEANAQNRRLTLEDLEDSWDRGIPRINTLFQKDRHTLAYDKGWRIRTEFKQYQVI
;
A
#
# COMPACT_ATOMS: atom_id res chain seq x y z
N MET A 1 13.69 -1.48 -16.26
CA MET A 1 12.24 -1.69 -16.44
C MET A 1 11.69 -2.35 -15.17
N LEU A 2 10.49 -2.01 -14.69
CA LEU A 2 9.82 -2.75 -13.61
C LEU A 2 9.05 -3.93 -14.22
N SER A 3 9.29 -5.14 -13.72
CA SER A 3 8.70 -6.35 -14.28
C SER A 3 7.41 -6.73 -13.55
N MET A 4 6.33 -6.92 -14.30
CA MET A 4 5.07 -7.53 -13.85
C MET A 4 4.67 -8.75 -14.72
N GLY A 5 5.42 -9.00 -15.81
CA GLY A 5 5.07 -9.99 -16.84
C GLY A 5 5.83 -11.31 -16.77
N HIS A 6 6.94 -11.37 -16.03
CA HIS A 6 7.68 -12.62 -15.78
C HIS A 6 7.00 -13.42 -14.66
N VAL A 7 5.78 -13.89 -14.95
CA VAL A 7 4.91 -14.62 -14.03
C VAL A 7 4.27 -15.78 -14.77
N LEU A 8 4.08 -16.90 -14.07
CA LEU A 8 3.27 -18.01 -14.56
C LEU A 8 1.79 -17.63 -14.50
N ILE A 9 1.13 -17.59 -15.65
CA ILE A 9 -0.29 -17.25 -15.76
C ILE A 9 -1.10 -18.49 -15.42
N PRO A 10 -1.97 -18.44 -14.38
CA PRO A 10 -2.91 -19.51 -14.09
C PRO A 10 -3.81 -19.80 -15.28
N GLN A 11 -3.90 -21.07 -15.70
CA GLN A 11 -4.78 -21.50 -16.78
C GLN A 11 -5.71 -22.61 -16.27
N SER A 12 -7.02 -22.40 -16.44
CA SER A 12 -8.05 -23.42 -16.29
C SER A 12 -8.53 -23.90 -17.66
N ASP A 13 -9.29 -24.99 -17.68
CA ASP A 13 -9.86 -25.56 -18.90
C ASP A 13 -10.86 -24.58 -19.53
N LEU A 14 -10.57 -24.14 -20.76
CA LEU A 14 -11.31 -23.11 -21.49
C LEU A 14 -12.72 -23.56 -21.91
N ARG A 15 -13.04 -24.85 -21.77
CA ARG A 15 -14.37 -25.40 -22.09
C ARG A 15 -15.43 -25.05 -21.05
N TRP A 16 -15.03 -24.74 -19.81
CA TRP A 16 -15.90 -24.28 -18.72
C TRP A 16 -15.22 -23.09 -18.01
N SER A 17 -15.45 -21.88 -18.52
CA SER A 17 -14.80 -20.67 -17.99
C SER A 17 -15.49 -20.03 -16.79
N LYS A 18 -16.60 -20.61 -16.30
CA LYS A 18 -17.20 -20.16 -15.04
C LYS A 18 -16.32 -20.66 -13.90
N GLN A 19 -15.60 -19.74 -13.29
CA GLN A 19 -14.81 -19.95 -12.08
C GLN A 19 -15.72 -20.50 -10.96
N THR A 20 -15.82 -21.82 -10.87
CA THR A 20 -16.13 -22.51 -9.63
C THR A 20 -14.85 -22.55 -8.79
N ASP A 21 -14.93 -22.79 -7.48
CA ASP A 21 -13.76 -22.89 -6.57
C ASP A 21 -12.76 -24.02 -6.90
N VAL A 22 -12.93 -24.67 -8.06
CA VAL A 22 -11.99 -25.65 -8.58
C VAL A 22 -10.72 -24.87 -8.98
N GLY A 23 -9.66 -25.05 -8.19
CA GLY A 23 -8.42 -24.27 -8.26
C GLY A 23 -7.65 -24.34 -9.60
N ILE A 24 -6.45 -23.77 -9.59
CA ILE A 24 -5.59 -23.64 -10.77
C ILE A 24 -5.02 -25.01 -11.15
N THR A 25 -5.24 -25.47 -12.39
CA THR A 25 -4.79 -26.80 -12.85
C THR A 25 -3.54 -26.76 -13.74
N HIS A 26 -3.34 -25.67 -14.51
CA HIS A 26 -2.22 -25.52 -15.41
C HIS A 26 -1.62 -24.11 -15.30
N PHE A 27 -0.36 -23.95 -15.74
CA PHE A 27 0.31 -22.66 -15.80
C PHE A 27 0.88 -22.44 -17.20
N ARG A 28 0.66 -21.25 -17.76
CA ARG A 28 1.28 -20.80 -19.02
C ARG A 28 2.40 -19.82 -18.69
N SER A 29 3.56 -19.98 -19.33
CA SER A 29 4.66 -19.03 -19.19
C SER A 29 4.26 -17.67 -19.77
N GLY A 30 4.48 -16.58 -19.02
CA GLY A 30 4.15 -15.21 -19.41
C GLY A 30 5.11 -14.62 -20.44
N MET A 31 6.37 -14.38 -20.04
CA MET A 31 7.45 -13.86 -20.88
C MET A 31 8.65 -14.82 -20.87
N SER A 32 9.34 -14.96 -21.99
CA SER A 32 10.56 -15.79 -22.11
C SER A 32 11.77 -15.07 -21.52
N HIS A 33 12.61 -15.78 -20.78
CA HIS A 33 13.91 -15.32 -20.29
C HIS A 33 14.93 -16.48 -20.37
N ASP A 34 16.22 -16.19 -20.16
CA ASP A 34 17.28 -17.20 -20.17
C ASP A 34 17.07 -18.26 -19.07
N GLU A 35 17.31 -19.53 -19.37
CA GLU A 35 17.18 -20.62 -18.39
C GLU A 35 17.92 -20.26 -17.09
N ASP A 36 17.23 -20.42 -15.95
CA ASP A 36 17.67 -20.07 -14.58
C ASP A 36 17.65 -18.59 -14.12
N GLN A 37 17.18 -17.63 -14.92
CA GLN A 37 17.08 -16.22 -14.49
C GLN A 37 15.69 -15.79 -13.97
N LEU A 38 15.46 -15.83 -12.66
CA LEU A 38 14.21 -15.32 -12.05
C LEU A 38 14.18 -13.79 -11.95
N ILE A 39 13.46 -13.12 -12.85
CA ILE A 39 13.20 -11.67 -12.75
C ILE A 39 12.12 -11.41 -11.69
N PRO A 40 12.38 -10.62 -10.62
CA PRO A 40 11.39 -10.35 -9.59
C PRO A 40 10.16 -9.60 -10.13
N ASN A 41 8.97 -10.02 -9.67
CA ASN A 41 7.71 -9.35 -9.97
C ASN A 41 7.42 -8.23 -8.94
N LEU A 42 7.08 -7.04 -9.42
CA LEU A 42 6.67 -5.88 -8.61
C LEU A 42 5.55 -6.19 -7.61
N TYR A 43 4.58 -7.05 -7.96
CA TYR A 43 3.46 -7.38 -7.07
C TYR A 43 3.91 -7.93 -5.71
N ARG A 44 5.05 -8.64 -5.66
CA ARG A 44 5.59 -9.19 -4.40
C ARG A 44 6.09 -8.12 -3.43
N TYR A 45 6.35 -6.91 -3.93
CA TYR A 45 6.88 -5.79 -3.14
C TYR A 45 5.79 -4.77 -2.77
N ILE A 46 4.56 -4.97 -3.21
CA ILE A 46 3.41 -4.15 -2.85
C ILE A 46 2.61 -4.89 -1.78
N GLN A 47 2.39 -4.25 -0.63
CA GLN A 47 1.55 -4.85 0.39
C GLN A 47 0.09 -4.94 -0.07
N PRO A 48 -0.60 -6.06 0.19
CA PRO A 48 -2.02 -6.17 -0.07
C PRO A 48 -2.83 -5.14 0.71
N TRP A 49 -3.91 -4.64 0.10
CA TRP A 49 -4.80 -3.67 0.74
C TRP A 49 -5.38 -4.17 2.06
N GLU A 50 -5.77 -5.44 2.14
CA GLU A 50 -6.28 -6.04 3.38
C GLU A 50 -5.25 -5.93 4.52
N SER A 51 -4.00 -6.31 4.25
CA SER A 51 -2.92 -6.20 5.23
C SER A 51 -2.66 -4.75 5.64
N GLU A 52 -2.64 -3.81 4.69
CA GLU A 52 -2.48 -2.38 4.96
C GLU A 52 -3.64 -1.80 5.80
N PHE A 53 -4.88 -2.23 5.56
CA PHE A 53 -6.03 -1.75 6.33
C PHE A 53 -6.04 -2.28 7.76
N ILE A 54 -5.76 -3.58 7.94
CA ILE A 54 -5.64 -4.20 9.27
C ILE A 54 -4.52 -3.53 10.04
N ASP A 55 -3.36 -3.35 9.41
CA ASP A 55 -2.23 -2.72 10.07
C ASP A 55 -2.48 -1.24 10.37
N SER A 56 -3.16 -0.51 9.49
CA SER A 56 -3.53 0.88 9.72
C SER A 56 -4.36 1.07 10.99
N GLN A 57 -5.36 0.20 11.23
CA GLN A 57 -6.16 0.25 12.46
C GLN A 57 -5.29 0.07 13.70
N ARG A 58 -4.39 -0.92 13.68
CA ARG A 58 -3.46 -1.21 14.79
C ARG A 58 -2.53 -0.02 15.06
N VAL A 59 -1.90 0.48 14.02
CA VAL A 59 -0.90 1.55 14.07
C VAL A 59 -1.52 2.87 14.57
N TRP A 60 -2.69 3.23 14.08
CA TRP A 60 -3.39 4.44 14.53
C TRP A 60 -3.95 4.32 15.95
N ALA A 61 -4.36 3.11 16.39
CA ALA A 61 -4.76 2.87 17.77
C ALA A 61 -3.56 3.01 18.73
N GLU A 62 -2.40 2.44 18.37
CA GLU A 62 -1.17 2.57 19.14
C GLU A 62 -0.71 4.03 19.24
N TYR A 63 -0.75 4.78 18.13
CA TYR A 63 -0.47 6.21 18.12
C TYR A 63 -1.38 6.99 19.10
N ALA A 64 -2.68 6.69 19.12
CA ALA A 64 -3.62 7.36 20.01
C ALA A 64 -3.28 7.14 21.49
N LEU A 65 -2.89 5.92 21.86
CA LEU A 65 -2.44 5.57 23.21
C LEU A 65 -1.13 6.28 23.56
N LYS A 66 -0.10 6.17 22.71
CA LYS A 66 1.21 6.84 22.92
C LYS A 66 1.05 8.36 23.06
N ARG A 67 0.16 8.97 22.28
CA ARG A 67 -0.15 10.40 22.38
C ARG A 67 -0.80 10.74 23.73
N GLN A 68 -1.71 9.91 24.22
CA GLN A 68 -2.36 10.11 25.52
C GLN A 68 -1.34 9.97 26.66
N GLU A 69 -0.47 8.98 26.61
CA GLU A 69 0.60 8.76 27.60
C GLU A 69 1.59 9.92 27.63
N ALA A 70 2.05 10.40 26.47
CA ALA A 70 2.93 11.56 26.38
C ALA A 70 2.27 12.81 26.99
N ASN A 71 1.00 13.07 26.69
CA ASN A 71 0.26 14.19 27.27
C ASN A 71 0.09 14.06 28.79
N ALA A 72 -0.17 12.85 29.30
CA ALA A 72 -0.28 12.60 30.75
C ALA A 72 1.05 12.86 31.47
N GLN A 73 2.17 12.63 30.80
CA GLN A 73 3.52 12.95 31.28
C GLN A 73 3.94 14.40 31.00
N ASN A 74 3.05 15.24 30.45
CA ASN A 74 3.37 16.60 29.97
C ASN A 74 4.56 16.65 28.98
N ARG A 75 4.76 15.58 28.21
CA ARG A 75 5.78 15.47 27.17
C ARG A 75 5.15 15.58 25.78
N ARG A 76 5.89 16.13 24.83
CA ARG A 76 5.51 16.06 23.41
C ARG A 76 5.97 14.74 22.79
N LEU A 77 5.08 14.05 22.10
CA LEU A 77 5.41 12.89 21.29
C LEU A 77 6.39 13.28 20.16
N THR A 78 7.47 12.54 20.02
CA THR A 78 8.53 12.81 19.03
C THR A 78 8.61 11.70 17.97
N LEU A 79 9.56 11.83 17.04
CA LEU A 79 9.80 10.88 15.96
C LEU A 79 10.19 9.50 16.51
N GLU A 80 11.06 9.52 17.52
CA GLU A 80 11.69 8.35 18.12
C GLU A 80 10.64 7.43 18.76
N ASP A 81 9.51 7.98 19.23
CA ASP A 81 8.42 7.21 19.83
C ASP A 81 7.63 6.36 18.80
N LEU A 82 7.81 6.64 17.50
CA LEU A 82 7.02 6.08 16.40
C LEU A 82 7.87 5.46 15.29
N GLU A 83 9.17 5.30 15.49
CA GLU A 83 10.13 4.80 14.48
C GLU A 83 9.71 3.45 13.88
N ASP A 84 9.23 2.51 14.72
CA ASP A 84 8.73 1.19 14.29
C ASP A 84 7.52 1.23 13.34
N SER A 85 6.82 2.37 13.32
CA SER A 85 5.56 2.58 12.59
C SER A 85 5.65 3.68 11.53
N TRP A 86 6.85 4.19 11.27
CA TRP A 86 7.08 5.41 10.48
C TRP A 86 6.39 5.39 9.11
N ASP A 87 6.56 4.30 8.36
CA ASP A 87 5.99 4.12 7.03
C ASP A 87 4.71 3.27 7.02
N ARG A 88 4.03 3.15 8.18
CA ARG A 88 2.83 2.33 8.34
C ARG A 88 1.56 3.18 8.47
N GLY A 89 0.44 2.55 8.14
CA GLY A 89 -0.89 3.14 8.26
C GLY A 89 -1.36 3.95 7.05
N ILE A 90 -2.68 4.14 6.98
CA ILE A 90 -3.36 4.94 5.96
C ILE A 90 -4.32 5.92 6.65
N PRO A 91 -4.03 7.24 6.62
CA PRO A 91 -2.80 7.87 6.13
C PRO A 91 -1.54 7.40 6.88
N ARG A 92 -0.36 7.55 6.27
CA ARG A 92 0.93 7.13 6.86
C ARG A 92 1.23 7.96 8.12
N ILE A 93 1.77 7.34 9.17
CA ILE A 93 2.08 8.04 10.43
C ILE A 93 3.07 9.19 10.23
N ASN A 94 4.08 9.02 9.37
CA ASN A 94 5.07 10.06 9.07
C ASN A 94 4.46 11.39 8.62
N THR A 95 3.22 11.40 8.09
CA THR A 95 2.52 12.62 7.68
C THR A 95 2.29 13.60 8.84
N LEU A 96 2.23 13.11 10.07
CA LEU A 96 2.11 13.94 11.28
C LEU A 96 3.32 14.86 11.51
N PHE A 97 4.47 14.50 10.95
CA PHE A 97 5.76 15.18 11.15
C PHE A 97 6.24 15.90 9.88
N GLN A 98 5.38 16.04 8.87
CA GLN A 98 5.70 16.82 7.68
C GLN A 98 5.94 18.30 8.00
N LYS A 99 6.92 18.89 7.30
CA LYS A 99 7.25 20.32 7.43
C LYS A 99 6.05 21.21 7.11
N ASP A 100 5.32 20.89 6.05
CA ASP A 100 4.21 21.71 5.54
C ASP A 100 2.83 21.31 6.07
N ARG A 101 2.76 20.48 7.12
CA ARG A 101 1.49 19.95 7.66
C ARG A 101 0.48 21.04 8.01
N HIS A 102 0.96 22.20 8.46
CA HIS A 102 0.12 23.32 8.86
C HIS A 102 -0.54 23.99 7.65
N THR A 103 0.15 24.05 6.52
CA THR A 103 -0.41 24.54 5.25
C THR A 103 -1.37 23.51 4.66
N LEU A 104 -0.99 22.23 4.65
CA LEU A 104 -1.82 21.14 4.12
C LEU A 104 -3.13 20.96 4.88
N ALA A 105 -3.21 21.38 6.15
CA ALA A 105 -4.47 21.37 6.90
C ALA A 105 -5.60 22.17 6.22
N TYR A 106 -5.26 23.19 5.43
CA TYR A 106 -6.19 24.03 4.69
C TYR A 106 -6.52 23.50 3.30
N ASP A 107 -5.80 22.51 2.78
CA ASP A 107 -6.05 21.97 1.44
C ASP A 107 -7.23 20.98 1.45
N LYS A 108 -8.44 21.52 1.38
CA LYS A 108 -9.69 20.74 1.33
C LYS A 108 -10.08 20.42 -0.11
N GLY A 109 -10.72 19.27 -0.30
CA GLY A 109 -11.19 18.82 -1.62
C GLY A 109 -10.06 18.43 -2.59
N TRP A 110 -8.85 18.19 -2.11
CA TRP A 110 -7.70 17.86 -2.97
C TRP A 110 -7.92 16.56 -3.77
N ARG A 111 -8.65 15.58 -3.23
CA ARG A 111 -8.96 14.30 -3.92
C ARG A 111 -9.75 14.54 -5.20
N ILE A 112 -10.91 15.20 -5.09
CA ILE A 112 -11.76 15.51 -6.25
C ILE A 112 -11.07 16.50 -7.20
N ARG A 113 -10.32 17.48 -6.66
CA ARG A 113 -9.51 18.39 -7.47
C ARG A 113 -8.49 17.64 -8.32
N THR A 114 -7.87 16.60 -7.76
CA THR A 114 -6.87 15.77 -8.48
C THR A 114 -7.54 14.92 -9.55
N GLU A 115 -8.68 14.30 -9.25
CA GLU A 115 -9.46 13.55 -10.23
C GLU A 115 -9.89 14.42 -11.43
N PHE A 116 -10.29 15.66 -11.17
CA PHE A 116 -10.72 16.59 -12.22
C PHE A 116 -9.56 17.17 -13.05
N LYS A 117 -8.29 16.96 -12.67
CA LYS A 117 -7.14 17.39 -13.48
C LYS A 117 -7.07 16.69 -14.83
N GLN A 118 -7.66 15.50 -14.97
CA GLN A 118 -7.72 14.77 -16.25
C GLN A 118 -8.43 15.57 -17.36
N TYR A 119 -9.28 16.54 -16.99
CA TYR A 119 -9.98 17.42 -17.93
C TYR A 119 -9.25 18.75 -18.18
N GLN A 120 -8.15 19.00 -17.45
CA GLN A 120 -7.38 20.24 -17.54
C GLN A 120 -6.03 20.05 -18.22
N VAL A 121 -5.43 18.87 -18.05
CA VAL A 121 -4.08 18.55 -18.54
C VAL A 121 -4.22 17.50 -19.63
N ILE A 122 -3.57 17.75 -20.77
CA ILE A 122 -3.48 16.84 -21.93
C ILE A 122 -2.37 15.82 -21.70
#